data_AF-A0A3D2RPA0-F1
#
_entry.id   AF-A0A3D2RPA0-F1
#
_cell.length_a   1.000
_cell.length_b   1.000
_cell.length_c   1.000
_cell.angle_alpha   90.00
_cell.angle_beta   90.00
_cell.angle_gamma   90.00
#
_symmetry.space_group_name_H-M   'P 1'
#
loop_
_entity.id
_entity.type
_entity.pdbx_description
1 polymer ?
#
loop_
_entity_poly.entity_id
_entity_poly.type
_entity_poly.pdbx_seq_one_letter_code
_entity_poly.pdbx_strand_id
1 'polypeptide(L)'
;RATIANMAPEYGATMGYFPIDDETLRYLERTSRSLEEVDLVERYSKEQGLFRTDDSPEPEFTEGLELDLSTVEPSLAGPKRPQDRIPLDQMKPGFEDALESPVGNSGFGLNAAQRTAQVNVSLNGGALIGHGAVVIAAITSCT
;
A
#
# COMPACT_ATOMS: atom_id res chain seq x y z
N ARG A 1 3.95 9.44 -1.64
CA ARG A 1 5.04 9.79 -0.69
C ARG A 1 4.69 9.37 0.73
N ALA A 2 3.72 10.02 1.40
CA ALA A 2 3.33 9.66 2.78
C ALA A 2 2.94 8.17 2.95
N THR A 3 2.11 7.62 2.06
CA THR A 3 1.74 6.19 2.08
C THR A 3 2.96 5.25 1.95
N ILE A 4 3.91 5.58 1.08
CA ILE A 4 5.15 4.79 0.91
C ILE A 4 5.99 4.85 2.19
N ALA A 5 6.19 6.05 2.74
CA ALA A 5 6.97 6.23 3.97
C ALA A 5 6.31 5.59 5.21
N ASN A 6 4.97 5.59 5.26
CA ASN A 6 4.21 4.95 6.33
C ASN A 6 4.45 3.43 6.37
N MET A 7 4.62 2.82 5.20
CA MET A 7 4.88 1.38 5.07
C MET A 7 6.33 0.95 5.38
N ALA A 8 7.19 1.85 5.90
CA ALA A 8 8.59 1.53 6.20
C ALA A 8 8.80 0.30 7.09
N PRO A 9 8.02 0.09 8.17
CA PRO A 9 8.12 -1.12 8.98
C PRO A 9 7.85 -2.41 8.18
N GLU A 10 6.93 -2.37 7.22
CA GLU A 10 6.48 -3.52 6.43
C GLU A 10 7.57 -4.04 5.49
N TYR A 11 8.41 -3.16 4.94
CA TYR A 11 9.58 -3.53 4.13
C TYR A 11 10.90 -3.53 4.92
N GLY A 12 10.83 -3.37 6.25
CA GLY A 12 11.96 -3.55 7.16
C GLY A 12 12.93 -2.37 7.26
N ALA A 13 12.58 -1.19 6.74
CA ALA A 13 13.40 0.00 6.88
C ALA A 13 13.14 0.72 8.21
N THR A 14 14.16 1.40 8.74
CA THR A 14 14.00 2.29 9.90
C THR A 14 13.13 3.51 9.55
N MET A 15 13.25 4.04 8.33
CA MET A 15 12.47 5.18 7.84
C MET A 15 12.37 5.19 6.32
N GLY A 16 11.26 5.70 5.79
CA GLY A 16 11.15 6.15 4.40
C GLY A 16 11.30 7.68 4.35
N TYR A 17 12.30 8.18 3.63
CA TYR A 17 12.60 9.61 3.55
C TYR A 17 12.31 10.16 2.16
N PHE A 18 11.53 11.23 2.10
CA PHE A 18 11.33 12.06 0.92
C PHE A 18 11.84 13.46 1.26
N PRO A 19 12.86 14.00 0.56
CA PRO A 19 13.37 15.34 0.80
C PRO A 19 12.28 16.41 0.65
N ILE A 20 12.52 17.58 1.25
CA ILE A 20 11.67 18.75 1.04
C ILE A 20 11.90 19.24 -0.39
N ASP A 21 10.82 19.43 -1.13
CA ASP A 21 10.83 19.97 -2.48
C ASP A 21 9.61 20.89 -2.70
N ASP A 22 9.41 21.35 -3.95
CA ASP A 22 8.28 22.19 -4.30
C ASP A 22 6.92 21.52 -4.00
N GLU A 23 6.82 20.19 -4.07
CA GLU A 23 5.58 19.49 -3.75
C GLU A 23 5.31 19.51 -2.25
N THR A 24 6.34 19.45 -1.41
CA THR A 24 6.21 19.70 0.04
C THR A 24 5.64 21.09 0.30
N LEU A 25 6.16 22.14 -0.35
CA LEU A 25 5.67 23.52 -0.18
C LEU A 25 4.21 23.66 -0.66
N ARG A 26 3.89 23.13 -1.85
CA ARG A 26 2.50 23.09 -2.37
C ARG A 26 1.56 22.37 -1.41
N TYR A 27 2.00 21.29 -0.78
CA TYR A 27 1.19 20.59 0.22
C TYR A 27 0.95 21.44 1.48
N LEU A 28 1.96 22.17 1.96
CA LEU A 28 1.80 23.08 3.11
C LEU A 28 0.79 24.19 2.80
N GLU A 29 0.88 24.82 1.63
CA GLU A 29 -0.09 25.82 1.18
C GLU A 29 -1.51 25.24 1.10
N ARG A 30 -1.67 24.08 0.44
CA ARG A 30 -2.97 23.39 0.29
C ARG A 30 -3.59 22.96 1.61
N THR A 31 -2.77 22.78 2.64
CA THR A 31 -3.21 22.45 4.00
C THR A 31 -3.26 23.67 4.91
N SER A 32 -3.41 24.85 4.31
CA SER A 32 -3.70 26.13 4.96
C SER A 32 -2.59 26.66 5.88
N ARG A 33 -1.32 26.32 5.61
CA ARG A 33 -0.20 27.06 6.22
C ARG A 33 -0.13 28.45 5.61
N SER A 34 0.27 29.43 6.43
CA SER A 34 0.43 30.81 5.95
C SER A 34 1.57 30.91 4.95
N LEU A 35 1.49 31.89 4.04
CA LEU A 35 2.57 32.12 3.07
C LEU A 35 3.90 32.45 3.77
N GLU A 36 3.85 33.11 4.93
CA GLU A 36 5.03 33.40 5.75
C GLU A 36 5.68 32.12 6.31
N GLU A 37 4.89 31.14 6.74
CA GLU A 37 5.41 29.83 7.17
C GLU A 37 6.00 29.03 6.02
N VAL A 38 5.37 29.05 4.84
CA VAL A 38 5.85 28.34 3.66
C VAL A 38 7.19 28.93 3.19
N ASP A 39 7.28 30.25 3.10
CA ASP A 39 8.52 30.97 2.77
C ASP A 39 9.64 30.67 3.78
N LEU A 40 9.31 30.63 5.09
CA LEU A 40 10.26 30.25 6.12
C LEU A 40 10.81 28.83 5.91
N VAL A 41 9.93 27.86 5.65
CA VAL A 41 10.32 26.46 5.42
C VAL A 41 11.20 26.34 4.17
N GLU A 42 10.83 27.00 3.08
CA GLU A 42 11.60 27.01 1.84
C GLU A 42 13.00 27.61 2.06
N ARG A 43 13.08 28.83 2.60
CA ARG A 43 14.35 29.51 2.88
C ARG A 43 15.23 28.69 3.79
N TYR A 44 14.69 28.22 4.91
CA TYR A 44 15.46 27.44 5.87
C TYR A 44 15.99 26.15 5.25
N SER A 45 15.15 25.39 4.55
CA SER A 45 15.57 24.13 3.93
C SER A 45 16.62 24.34 2.83
N LYS A 46 16.53 25.43 2.05
CA LYS A 46 17.56 25.80 1.07
C LYS A 46 18.88 26.18 1.72
N GLU A 47 18.87 27.02 2.74
CA GLU A 47 20.08 27.44 3.48
C GLU A 47 20.76 26.27 4.19
N GLN A 48 20.01 25.24 4.60
CA GLN A 48 20.55 24.02 5.21
C GLN A 48 20.96 22.95 4.19
N GLY A 49 20.74 23.15 2.89
CA GLY A 49 21.00 22.15 1.86
C GLY A 49 20.06 20.93 1.93
N LEU A 50 18.88 21.08 2.51
CA LEU A 50 17.85 20.03 2.65
C LEU A 50 16.79 20.07 1.54
N PHE A 51 16.76 21.15 0.76
CA PHE A 51 15.80 21.34 -0.32
C PHE A 51 16.29 20.65 -1.60
N ARG A 52 15.47 19.76 -2.18
CA ARG A 52 15.78 18.98 -3.37
C ARG A 52 15.05 19.55 -4.59
N THR A 53 15.78 19.67 -5.69
CA THR A 53 15.31 20.02 -7.04
C THR A 53 15.83 18.99 -8.03
N ASP A 54 15.36 18.98 -9.27
CA ASP A 54 15.90 18.07 -10.31
C ASP A 54 17.39 18.34 -10.61
N ASP A 55 17.84 19.59 -10.43
CA ASP A 55 19.23 20.00 -10.65
C ASP A 55 20.17 19.70 -9.46
N SER A 56 19.65 19.28 -8.29
CA SER A 56 20.55 19.01 -7.16
C SER A 56 21.40 17.77 -7.43
N PRO A 57 22.63 17.72 -6.89
CA PRO A 57 23.50 16.55 -7.06
C PRO A 57 22.82 15.31 -6.49
N GLU A 58 23.00 14.18 -7.17
CA GLU A 58 22.54 12.90 -6.67
C GLU A 58 23.33 12.51 -5.40
N PRO A 59 22.67 12.18 -4.29
CA PRO A 59 23.37 11.73 -3.09
C PRO A 59 24.11 10.41 -3.35
N GLU A 60 25.24 10.22 -2.67
CA GLU A 60 25.94 8.94 -2.67
C GLU A 60 25.21 7.96 -1.73
N PHE A 61 24.56 6.96 -2.33
CA PHE A 61 23.91 5.88 -1.59
C PHE A 61 24.78 4.62 -1.59
N THR A 62 24.69 3.83 -0.52
CA THR A 62 25.37 2.53 -0.43
C THR A 62 24.90 1.57 -1.53
N GLU A 63 23.61 1.64 -1.90
CA GLU A 63 22.98 0.85 -2.93
C GLU A 63 21.86 1.67 -3.59
N GLY A 64 21.71 1.54 -4.90
CA GLY A 64 20.63 2.16 -5.69
C GLY A 64 19.64 1.11 -6.16
N LEU A 65 18.35 1.40 -6.00
CA LEU A 65 17.25 0.58 -6.52
C LEU A 65 16.39 1.45 -7.43
N GLU A 66 15.92 0.87 -8.53
CA GLU A 66 15.07 1.56 -9.51
C GLU A 66 13.72 0.86 -9.63
N LEU A 67 12.66 1.67 -9.78
CA LEU A 67 11.31 1.20 -10.06
C LEU A 67 10.72 2.01 -11.21
N ASP A 68 10.51 1.36 -12.35
CA ASP A 68 9.77 1.95 -13.45
C ASP A 68 8.27 1.98 -13.09
N LEU A 69 7.73 3.18 -12.86
CA LEU A 69 6.33 3.38 -12.49
C LEU A 69 5.36 2.90 -13.58
N SER A 70 5.79 2.76 -14.83
CA SER A 70 4.94 2.22 -15.90
C SER A 70 4.63 0.73 -15.73
N THR A 71 5.43 0.02 -14.92
CA THR A 71 5.23 -1.39 -14.58
C THR A 71 4.24 -1.59 -13.42
N VAL A 72 3.84 -0.51 -12.74
CA VAL A 72 2.92 -0.59 -11.61
C VAL A 72 1.49 -0.81 -12.12
N GLU A 73 0.88 -1.87 -11.60
CA GLU A 73 -0.52 -2.27 -11.88
C GLU A 73 -1.33 -2.33 -10.58
N PRO A 74 -2.67 -2.21 -10.65
CA PRO A 74 -3.54 -2.42 -9.50
C PRO A 74 -3.33 -3.80 -8.88
N SER A 75 -3.12 -3.85 -7.57
CA SER A 75 -2.86 -5.08 -6.84
C SER A 75 -3.50 -5.08 -5.46
N LEU A 76 -3.66 -6.27 -4.91
CA LEU A 76 -4.07 -6.57 -3.54
C LEU A 76 -2.89 -7.18 -2.78
N ALA A 77 -3.00 -7.23 -1.46
CA ALA A 77 -2.07 -7.95 -0.59
C ALA A 77 -2.82 -9.01 0.22
N GLY A 78 -2.31 -10.24 0.28
CA GLY A 78 -2.88 -11.31 1.08
C GLY A 78 -2.75 -12.70 0.44
N PRO A 79 -3.56 -13.69 0.87
CA PRO A 79 -4.66 -13.57 1.82
C PRO A 79 -4.24 -13.53 3.30
N LYS A 80 -2.96 -13.77 3.63
CA LYS A 80 -2.49 -13.88 5.03
C LYS A 80 -1.35 -12.96 5.43
N ARG A 81 -0.62 -12.36 4.49
CA ARG A 81 0.51 -11.46 4.78
C ARG A 81 0.51 -10.23 3.87
N PRO A 82 0.96 -9.05 4.36
CA PRO A 82 0.94 -7.80 3.60
C PRO A 82 1.92 -7.76 2.42
N GLN A 83 3.01 -8.51 2.47
CA GLN A 83 3.99 -8.59 1.38
C GLN A 83 3.56 -9.53 0.24
N ASP A 84 2.45 -10.27 0.40
CA ASP A 84 1.96 -11.19 -0.62
C ASP A 84 1.15 -10.42 -1.67
N ARG A 85 1.85 -9.81 -2.62
CA ARG A 85 1.27 -9.03 -3.72
C ARG A 85 0.54 -9.94 -4.71
N ILE A 86 -0.73 -9.63 -4.99
CA ILE A 86 -1.55 -10.29 -5.99
C ILE A 86 -2.05 -9.24 -7.00
N PRO A 87 -1.67 -9.31 -8.28
CA PRO A 87 -2.27 -8.47 -9.32
C PRO A 87 -3.79 -8.60 -9.31
N LEU A 88 -4.51 -7.49 -9.48
CA LEU A 88 -5.96 -7.47 -9.31
C LEU A 88 -6.69 -8.43 -10.29
N ASP A 89 -6.18 -8.57 -11.50
CA ASP A 89 -6.67 -9.51 -12.52
C ASP A 89 -6.43 -10.98 -12.13
N GLN A 90 -5.42 -11.25 -11.29
CA GLN A 90 -5.08 -12.57 -10.75
C GLN A 90 -5.76 -12.89 -9.42
N MET A 91 -6.51 -11.97 -8.83
CA MET A 91 -7.18 -12.16 -7.53
C MET A 91 -8.04 -13.42 -7.50
N LYS A 92 -8.94 -13.59 -8.49
CA LYS A 92 -9.87 -14.72 -8.52
C LYS A 92 -9.14 -16.07 -8.66
N PRO A 93 -8.31 -16.30 -9.70
CA PRO A 93 -7.60 -17.57 -9.83
C PRO A 93 -6.66 -17.83 -8.65
N GLY A 94 -6.00 -16.79 -8.11
CA GLY A 94 -5.15 -16.91 -6.93
C GLY A 94 -5.92 -17.33 -5.67
N PHE A 95 -7.12 -16.80 -5.46
CA PHE A 95 -7.98 -17.22 -4.35
C PHE A 95 -8.48 -18.66 -4.51
N GLU A 96 -8.88 -19.06 -5.72
CA GLU A 96 -9.33 -20.43 -6.01
C GLU A 96 -8.23 -21.46 -5.76
N ASP A 97 -6.98 -21.14 -6.09
CA ASP A 97 -5.80 -21.95 -5.79
C ASP A 97 -5.49 -21.99 -4.28
N ALA A 98 -5.56 -20.84 -3.61
CA ALA A 98 -5.38 -20.72 -2.17
C ALA A 98 -6.35 -21.62 -1.38
N LEU A 99 -7.60 -21.80 -1.85
CA LEU A 99 -8.57 -22.67 -1.17
C LEU A 99 -8.06 -24.11 -1.00
N GLU A 100 -7.41 -24.68 -2.01
CA GLU A 100 -6.96 -26.08 -2.01
C GLU A 100 -5.50 -26.26 -1.58
N SER A 101 -4.69 -25.22 -1.73
CA SER A 101 -3.29 -25.23 -1.31
C SER A 101 -3.13 -25.65 0.16
N PRO A 102 -2.06 -26.39 0.53
CA PRO A 102 -1.83 -26.83 1.89
C PRO A 102 -1.90 -25.69 2.91
N VAL A 103 -2.40 -25.98 4.10
CA VAL A 103 -2.50 -24.99 5.17
C VAL A 103 -1.13 -24.37 5.44
N GLY A 104 -1.01 -23.06 5.22
CA GLY A 104 0.24 -22.34 5.33
C GLY A 104 0.06 -20.86 5.01
N ASN A 105 1.11 -20.18 4.57
CA ASN A 105 1.07 -18.73 4.31
C ASN A 105 0.11 -18.33 3.18
N SER A 106 -0.20 -19.23 2.25
CA SER A 106 -1.09 -18.95 1.12
C SER A 106 -2.29 -19.90 1.01
N GLY A 107 -2.28 -21.04 1.71
CA GLY A 107 -3.29 -22.09 1.52
C GLY A 107 -4.26 -22.30 2.68
N PHE A 108 -5.48 -22.75 2.36
CA PHE A 108 -6.55 -23.07 3.32
C PHE A 108 -6.82 -24.59 3.48
N GLY A 109 -6.26 -25.43 2.61
CA GLY A 109 -6.27 -26.89 2.74
C GLY A 109 -7.65 -27.54 2.55
N LEU A 110 -8.55 -26.91 1.80
CA LEU A 110 -9.84 -27.51 1.44
C LEU A 110 -9.65 -28.58 0.37
N ASN A 111 -10.51 -29.60 0.40
CA ASN A 111 -10.61 -30.52 -0.72
C ASN A 111 -11.61 -30.00 -1.78
N ALA A 112 -11.53 -30.55 -2.99
CA ALA A 112 -12.38 -30.14 -4.11
C ALA A 112 -13.89 -30.21 -3.81
N ALA A 113 -14.32 -31.15 -2.96
CA ALA A 113 -15.73 -31.29 -2.58
C ALA A 113 -16.22 -30.14 -1.67
N GLN A 114 -15.31 -29.45 -0.98
CA GLN A 114 -15.62 -28.34 -0.09
C GLN A 114 -15.63 -26.97 -0.80
N ARG A 115 -15.14 -26.87 -2.05
CA ARG A 115 -15.05 -25.60 -2.80
C ARG A 115 -16.39 -24.91 -3.04
N THR A 116 -17.46 -25.69 -3.18
CA THR A 116 -18.81 -25.16 -3.44
C THR A 116 -19.67 -25.11 -2.18
N ALA A 117 -19.06 -25.30 -1.00
CA ALA A 117 -19.80 -25.25 0.25
C ALA A 117 -20.39 -23.86 0.47
N GLN A 118 -21.68 -23.83 0.82
CA GLN A 118 -22.45 -22.62 1.03
C GLN A 118 -23.38 -22.81 2.23
N VAL A 119 -23.66 -21.71 2.93
CA VAL A 119 -24.53 -21.69 4.11
C VAL A 119 -25.57 -20.58 3.96
N ASN A 120 -26.82 -20.89 4.29
CA ASN A 120 -27.88 -19.89 4.39
C ASN A 120 -27.75 -19.14 5.72
N VAL A 121 -27.68 -17.81 5.65
CA VAL A 121 -27.62 -16.92 6.80
C VAL A 121 -28.90 -16.11 6.88
N SER A 122 -29.57 -16.15 8.02
CA SER A 122 -30.84 -15.44 8.27
C SER A 122 -30.57 -13.98 8.71
N LEU A 123 -30.12 -13.14 7.77
CA LEU A 123 -29.97 -11.69 7.97
C LEU A 123 -30.71 -10.94 6.84
N ASN A 124 -31.51 -9.92 7.18
CA ASN A 124 -32.21 -9.05 6.21
C ASN A 124 -32.96 -9.77 5.06
N GLY A 125 -33.66 -10.87 5.37
CA GLY A 125 -34.39 -11.65 4.36
C GLY A 125 -33.66 -12.89 3.84
N GLY A 126 -32.43 -13.12 4.29
CA GLY A 126 -31.66 -14.33 3.97
C GLY A 126 -30.60 -14.09 2.90
N ALA A 127 -29.43 -14.68 3.07
CA ALA A 127 -28.36 -14.69 2.07
C ALA A 127 -27.64 -16.04 2.05
N LEU A 128 -27.15 -16.43 0.87
CA LEU A 128 -26.31 -17.61 0.70
C LEU A 128 -24.84 -17.17 0.71
N ILE A 129 -24.07 -17.65 1.68
CA ILE A 129 -22.65 -17.30 1.84
C ILE A 129 -21.80 -18.51 1.47
N GLY A 130 -20.87 -18.33 0.52
CA GLY A 130 -19.85 -19.31 0.16
C GLY A 130 -18.42 -18.75 0.32
N HIS A 131 -17.43 -19.53 -0.10
CA HIS A 131 -16.03 -19.09 -0.07
C HIS A 131 -15.82 -17.84 -0.93
N GLY A 132 -15.04 -16.88 -0.40
CA GLY A 132 -14.74 -15.61 -1.07
C GLY A 132 -15.79 -14.51 -0.87
N ALA A 133 -16.87 -14.78 -0.12
CA ALA A 133 -17.82 -13.73 0.25
C ALA A 133 -17.14 -12.64 1.09
N VAL A 134 -17.26 -11.39 0.64
CA VAL A 134 -16.77 -10.22 1.39
C VAL A 134 -17.75 -9.90 2.50
N VAL A 135 -17.35 -10.21 3.74
CA VAL A 135 -18.16 -9.95 4.94
C VAL A 135 -17.68 -8.73 5.75
N ILE A 136 -16.50 -8.22 5.42
CA ILE A 136 -15.95 -6.97 5.97
C ILE A 136 -15.43 -6.15 4.78
N ALA A 137 -15.93 -4.92 4.66
CA ALA A 137 -15.41 -3.91 3.74
C ALA A 137 -15.25 -2.62 4.54
N ALA A 138 -14.02 -2.36 4.99
CA ALA A 138 -13.71 -1.24 5.85
C ALA A 138 -12.75 -0.29 5.15
N ILE A 139 -13.07 1.00 5.19
CA ILE A 139 -12.13 2.07 4.84
C ILE A 139 -11.61 2.61 6.17
N THR A 140 -10.40 2.22 6.53
CA THR A 140 -9.76 2.63 7.79
C THR A 140 -8.69 3.68 7.50
N SER A 141 -8.59 4.73 8.32
CA SER A 141 -7.49 5.68 8.21
C SER A 141 -6.31 5.19 9.03
N CYS A 142 -5.16 5.00 8.38
CA CYS A 142 -3.77 5.04 8.88
C CYS A 142 -2.79 4.46 7.82
N THR A 143 -3.21 4.41 6.56
CA THR A 143 -2.41 4.08 5.37
C THR A 143 -2.88 4.99 4.23
#